data_AF-A0A971F2G3-F1
#
_entry.id   AF-A0A971F2G3-F1
#
_cell.length_a   1.000
_cell.length_b   1.000
_cell.length_c   1.000
_cell.angle_alpha   90.00
_cell.angle_beta   90.00
_cell.angle_gamma   90.00
#
_symmetry.space_group_name_H-M   'P 1'
#
loop_
_entity.id
_entity.type
_entity.pdbx_description
1 polymer ?
#
loop_
_entity_poly.entity_id
_entity_poly.type
_entity_poly.pdbx_seq_one_letter_code
_entity_poly.pdbx_strand_id
1 'polypeptide(L)'
;MRFISWNIDSLNAALIGDSERALLSKAVLNTITEYMPHVIAIQETKLSSDGPSKRHLEILWDRFPDFEIVWNSSVEPARKGYAGTMFLYRSDLSPSV
;
A
#
# COMPACT_ATOMS: atom_id res chain seq x y z
N MET A 1 3.49 10.01 17.15
CA MET A 1 3.14 9.60 15.78
C MET A 1 4.15 8.58 15.28
N ARG A 2 3.70 7.49 14.64
CA ARG A 2 4.57 6.46 14.06
C ARG A 2 4.35 6.42 12.56
N PHE A 3 5.39 6.67 11.79
CA PHE A 3 5.39 6.67 10.33
C PHE A 3 6.27 5.51 9.86
N ILE A 4 5.72 4.63 9.02
CA ILE A 4 6.45 3.50 8.47
C ILE A 4 6.51 3.69 6.95
N SER A 5 7.71 3.63 6.37
CA SER A 5 7.89 3.61 4.91
C SER A 5 8.37 2.24 4.45
N TRP A 6 7.80 1.71 3.37
CA TRP A 6 8.19 0.44 2.81
C TRP A 6 8.12 0.44 1.29
N ASN A 7 9.25 0.11 0.64
CA ASN A 7 9.26 -0.29 -0.75
C ASN A 7 8.80 -1.75 -0.86
N ILE A 8 7.57 -1.96 -1.36
CA ILE A 8 6.90 -3.26 -1.33
C ILE A 8 7.24 -4.15 -2.53
N ASP A 9 7.85 -3.59 -3.57
CA ASP A 9 8.17 -4.30 -4.81
C ASP A 9 6.96 -5.07 -5.39
N SER A 10 5.86 -4.34 -5.64
CA SER A 10 4.52 -4.78 -6.12
C SER A 10 3.45 -5.03 -5.04
N LEU A 11 2.44 -4.15 -5.03
CA LEU A 11 1.25 -4.28 -4.18
C LEU A 11 0.45 -5.54 -4.54
N ASN A 12 0.34 -5.86 -5.83
CA ASN A 12 -0.38 -7.05 -6.28
C ASN A 12 0.28 -8.34 -5.76
N ALA A 13 1.61 -8.43 -5.85
CA ALA A 13 2.35 -9.58 -5.32
C ALA A 13 2.19 -9.71 -3.80
N ALA A 14 2.27 -8.59 -3.07
CA ALA A 14 2.17 -8.60 -1.62
C ALA A 14 0.76 -8.91 -1.08
N LEU A 15 -0.30 -8.46 -1.75
CA LEU A 15 -1.67 -8.67 -1.27
C LEU A 15 -2.31 -9.96 -1.82
N ILE A 16 -2.16 -10.23 -3.11
CA ILE A 16 -2.90 -11.28 -3.81
C ILE A 16 -2.02 -12.50 -4.10
N GLY A 17 -0.72 -12.32 -4.27
CA GLY A 17 0.21 -13.40 -4.60
C GLY A 17 0.22 -14.55 -3.59
N ASP A 18 0.58 -15.73 -4.06
CA ASP A 18 0.60 -17.00 -3.33
C ASP A 18 1.99 -17.66 -3.30
N SER A 19 3.00 -17.05 -3.94
CA SER A 19 4.39 -17.49 -3.86
C SER A 19 4.95 -17.40 -2.45
N GLU A 20 6.04 -18.12 -2.16
CA GLU A 20 6.75 -18.03 -0.88
C GLU A 20 7.13 -16.57 -0.55
N ARG A 21 7.56 -15.80 -1.55
CA ARG A 21 7.86 -14.37 -1.40
C ARG A 21 6.63 -13.54 -1.07
N ALA A 22 5.47 -13.87 -1.63
CA ALA A 22 4.21 -13.20 -1.30
C ALA A 22 3.80 -13.49 0.14
N LEU A 23 3.98 -14.71 0.63
CA LEU A 23 3.73 -15.06 2.03
C LEU A 23 4.63 -14.28 2.99
N LEU A 24 5.91 -14.10 2.66
CA LEU A 24 6.83 -13.24 3.43
C LEU A 24 6.36 -11.77 3.43
N SER A 25 5.88 -11.26 2.30
CA SER A 25 5.36 -9.90 2.20
C SER A 25 4.09 -9.71 3.06
N LYS A 26 3.21 -10.72 3.10
CA LYS A 26 2.03 -10.74 3.99
C LYS A 26 2.43 -10.77 5.46
N ALA A 27 3.49 -11.50 5.81
CA ALA A 27 4.02 -11.51 7.17
C ALA A 27 4.54 -10.11 7.58
N VAL A 28 5.25 -9.40 6.69
CA VAL A 28 5.67 -8.01 6.93
C VAL A 28 4.46 -7.10 7.17
N LEU A 29 3.39 -7.24 6.39
CA LEU A 29 2.14 -6.49 6.63
C LEU A 29 1.55 -6.77 8.02
N ASN A 30 1.58 -8.02 8.50
CA ASN A 30 1.13 -8.35 9.85
C ASN A 30 2.01 -7.64 10.90
N THR A 31 3.33 -7.70 10.76
CA THR A 31 4.26 -7.01 11.66
C THR A 31 4.07 -5.49 11.67
N ILE A 32 3.79 -4.89 10.49
CA ILE A 32 3.47 -3.46 10.40
C ILE A 32 2.23 -3.13 11.23
N THR A 33 1.18 -3.96 11.16
CA THR A 33 -0.04 -3.76 11.96
C THR A 33 0.24 -3.82 13.47
N GLU A 34 1.09 -4.75 13.92
CA GLU A 34 1.49 -4.87 15.35
C GLU A 34 2.18 -3.62 15.87
N TYR A 35 2.89 -2.89 15.00
CA TYR A 35 3.50 -1.63 15.37
C TYR A 35 2.50 -0.48 15.51
N MET A 36 1.19 -0.64 15.31
CA MET A 36 0.18 0.43 15.45
C MET A 36 0.63 1.75 14.77
N PRO A 37 0.83 1.75 13.44
CA PRO A 37 1.27 2.94 12.72
C PRO A 37 0.19 4.02 12.73
N HIS A 38 0.61 5.26 12.52
CA HIS A 38 -0.29 6.36 12.21
C HIS A 38 -0.34 6.59 10.69
N VAL A 39 0.78 6.36 10.02
CA VAL A 39 0.93 6.46 8.57
C VAL A 39 1.80 5.30 8.06
N ILE A 40 1.39 4.71 6.95
CA ILE A 40 2.14 3.71 6.19
C ILE A 40 2.33 4.29 4.77
N ALA A 41 3.57 4.55 4.39
CA ALA A 41 3.93 5.03 3.07
C ALA A 41 4.55 3.89 2.26
N ILE A 42 3.87 3.47 1.22
CA ILE A 42 4.27 2.37 0.34
C ILE A 42 4.86 2.94 -0.96
N GLN A 43 6.02 2.44 -1.36
CA GLN A 43 6.66 2.74 -2.66
C GLN A 43 6.74 1.48 -3.53
N GLU A 44 6.92 1.67 -4.84
CA GLU A 44 6.89 0.59 -5.84
C GLU A 44 5.61 -0.24 -5.80
N THR A 45 4.47 0.44 -5.75
CA THR A 45 3.17 -0.24 -5.80
C THR A 45 2.97 -1.02 -7.10
N LYS A 46 3.58 -0.55 -8.20
CA LYS A 46 3.53 -1.19 -9.55
C LYS A 46 2.11 -1.42 -10.05
N LEU A 47 1.20 -0.54 -9.65
CA LEU A 47 -0.20 -0.56 -10.05
C LEU A 47 -0.38 -0.04 -11.48
N SER A 48 -1.49 -0.41 -12.12
CA SER A 48 -1.87 0.18 -13.40
C SER A 48 -2.08 1.71 -13.26
N SER A 49 -2.19 2.39 -14.40
CA SER A 49 -2.52 3.82 -14.44
C SER A 49 -3.83 4.15 -13.72
N ASP A 50 -4.75 3.19 -13.66
CA ASP A 50 -6.07 3.35 -13.03
C ASP A 50 -6.02 3.10 -11.51
N GLY A 51 -4.88 2.65 -10.98
CA GLY A 51 -4.67 2.47 -9.56
C GLY A 51 -4.97 1.05 -9.04
N PRO A 52 -5.31 0.91 -7.74
CA PRO A 52 -5.58 -0.38 -7.13
C PRO A 52 -6.90 -0.96 -7.64
N SER A 53 -6.95 -2.28 -7.83
CA SER A 53 -8.19 -2.99 -8.10
C SER A 53 -9.12 -2.96 -6.87
N LYS A 54 -10.41 -3.23 -7.08
CA LYS A 54 -11.38 -3.39 -5.99
C LYS A 54 -10.90 -4.39 -4.93
N ARG A 55 -10.33 -5.52 -5.37
CA ARG A 55 -9.78 -6.55 -4.47
C ARG A 55 -8.59 -6.06 -3.64
N HIS A 56 -7.74 -5.18 -4.18
CA HIS A 56 -6.68 -4.57 -3.38
C HIS A 56 -7.27 -3.72 -2.25
N LEU A 57 -8.25 -2.87 -2.58
CA LEU A 57 -8.89 -1.99 -1.61
C LEU A 57 -9.64 -2.77 -0.53
N GLU A 58 -10.39 -3.81 -0.89
CA GLU A 58 -11.06 -4.71 0.06
C GLU A 58 -10.06 -5.29 1.07
N ILE A 59 -8.94 -5.86 0.62
CA ILE A 59 -7.91 -6.42 1.50
C ILE A 59 -7.30 -5.35 2.43
N LEU A 60 -7.07 -4.14 1.91
CA LEU A 60 -6.47 -3.06 2.70
C LEU A 60 -7.45 -2.50 3.74
N TRP A 61 -8.72 -2.30 3.39
CA TRP A 61 -9.74 -1.84 4.32
C TRP A 61 -10.06 -2.88 5.40
N ASP A 62 -10.10 -4.17 5.04
CA ASP A 62 -10.26 -5.24 6.04
C ASP A 62 -9.14 -5.24 7.08
N ARG A 63 -7.92 -4.87 6.68
CA ARG A 63 -6.73 -4.84 7.54
C ARG A 63 -6.57 -3.52 8.29
N PHE A 64 -6.94 -2.41 7.67
CA PHE A 64 -6.76 -1.06 8.17
C PHE A 64 -8.11 -0.30 8.10
N PRO A 65 -9.11 -0.70 8.90
CA PRO A 65 -10.48 -0.17 8.77
C PRO A 65 -10.58 1.32 9.11
N ASP A 66 -9.70 1.83 9.98
CA ASP A 66 -9.70 3.23 10.43
C ASP A 66 -8.69 4.10 9.64
N PHE A 67 -8.33 3.69 8.42
CA PHE A 67 -7.36 4.38 7.59
C PHE A 67 -7.98 4.84 6.28
N GLU A 68 -7.67 6.07 5.90
CA GLU A 68 -7.83 6.56 4.54
C GLU A 68 -6.69 6.03 3.66
N ILE A 69 -7.00 5.78 2.39
CA ILE A 69 -6.05 5.26 1.40
C ILE A 69 -6.00 6.21 0.20
N VAL A 70 -4.82 6.74 -0.08
CA VAL A 70 -4.55 7.58 -1.26
C VAL A 70 -3.36 7.02 -2.03
N TRP A 71 -3.34 7.19 -3.34
CA TRP A 71 -2.26 6.67 -4.18
C TRP A 71 -1.94 7.60 -5.34
N ASN A 72 -0.75 7.39 -5.91
CA ASN A 72 -0.32 7.97 -7.15
C ASN A 72 0.31 6.86 -8.02
N SER A 73 -0.24 6.65 -9.21
CA SER A 73 0.23 5.61 -10.14
C SER A 73 1.22 6.18 -11.14
N SER A 74 2.12 5.32 -11.64
CA SER A 74 2.94 5.67 -12.80
C SER A 74 2.09 5.76 -14.06
N VAL A 75 2.14 6.92 -14.74
CA VAL A 75 1.39 7.25 -15.95
C VAL A 75 2.32 7.88 -16.99
N GLU A 76 1.88 7.97 -18.25
CA GLU A 76 2.66 8.60 -19.33
C GLU A 76 3.08 10.02 -18.96
N PRO A 77 4.32 10.45 -19.30
CA PRO A 77 5.32 9.76 -20.15
C PRO A 77 6.18 8.71 -19.42
N ALA A 78 5.94 8.47 -18.12
CA ALA A 78 6.61 7.43 -17.38
C ALA A 78 6.01 6.04 -17.69
N ARG A 79 6.82 4.99 -17.54
CA ARG A 79 6.37 3.62 -17.83
C ARG A 79 5.20 3.23 -16.92
N LYS A 80 4.04 2.96 -17.52
CA LYS A 80 2.85 2.45 -16.81
C LYS A 80 3.19 1.17 -16.05
N GLY A 81 2.66 1.01 -14.84
CA GLY A 81 2.87 -0.20 -14.03
C GLY A 81 4.27 -0.39 -13.46
N TYR A 82 5.21 0.54 -13.69
CA TYR A 82 6.59 0.38 -13.24
C TYR A 82 6.86 0.91 -11.82
N ALA A 83 6.22 2.02 -11.48
CA ALA A 83 6.38 2.71 -10.21
C ALA A 83 5.01 3.00 -9.59
N GLY A 84 5.02 3.79 -8.51
CA GLY A 84 3.82 4.27 -7.85
C GLY A 84 4.01 4.31 -6.33
N THR A 85 3.23 5.18 -5.69
CA THR A 85 3.24 5.37 -4.24
C THR A 85 1.83 5.27 -3.70
N MET A 86 1.69 4.79 -2.47
CA MET A 86 0.42 4.73 -1.75
C MET A 86 0.65 5.15 -0.30
N PHE A 87 -0.28 5.90 0.26
CA PHE A 87 -0.30 6.23 1.67
C PHE A 87 -1.57 5.65 2.28
N LEU A 88 -1.41 4.98 3.41
CA LEU A 88 -2.48 4.68 4.33
C LEU A 88 -2.24 5.55 5.57
N TYR A 89 -3.21 6.35 5.96
CA TYR A 89 -3.11 7.17 7.17
C TYR A 89 -4.40 7.07 7.97
N ARG A 90 -4.30 7.10 9.31
CA ARG A 90 -5.49 7.04 10.16
C ARG A 90 -6.47 8.17 9.83
N SER A 91 -7.77 7.89 9.81
CA SER A 91 -8.81 8.86 9.44
C SER A 91 -8.95 10.04 10.41
N ASP A 92 -8.33 9.98 11.59
CA ASP A 92 -8.22 11.12 12.53
C ASP A 92 -7.13 12.13 12.15
N LEU A 93 -6.36 11.87 11.09
CA LEU A 93 -5.36 12.78 10.55
C LEU A 93 -5.93 13.60 9.39
N SER A 94 -5.46 14.85 9.25
CA SER A 94 -5.82 15.75 8.15
C SER A 94 -4.57 16.29 7.47
N PRO A 95 -3.84 15.45 6.70
CA PRO A 95 -2.63 15.89 6.01
C PRO A 95 -2.95 16.96 4.97
N SER A 96 -2.11 18.00 4.91
CA SER A 96 -2.19 19.09 3.92
C SER A 96 -0.83 19.27 3.24
N VAL A 97 -0.84 19.83 2.03
CA VAL A 97 0.37 20.21 1.26
C VAL A 97 0.55 21.71 1.27
#